data_AF-A0A0J0UXK5-F1
#
_entry.id   AF-A0A0J0UXK5-F1
#
_cell.length_a   1.000
_cell.length_b   1.000
_cell.length_c   1.000
_cell.angle_alpha   90.00
_cell.angle_beta   90.00
_cell.angle_gamma   90.00
#
_symmetry.space_group_name_H-M   'P 1'
#
loop_
_entity.id
_entity.type
_entity.pdbx_description
1 polymer ?
#
loop_
_entity_poly.entity_id
_entity_poly.type
_entity_poly.pdbx_seq_one_letter_code
_entity_poly.pdbx_strand_id
1 'polypeptide(L)'
;MQTGLTPTQTLSLIALMNKLVPGDDLSPAAGDSGGAEYVNMLLTAFDYDPPHIWAGGPFSGRHGGAASFENWLELGPWEILAWKSRIEDLNNQYHAGLDSLGPELAEISDEFRELVFTHACEALYGDPVYGGNREMSGWLAIDYRGDSQPSGYSDQEVSAP
;
A
#
# COMPACT_ATOMS: atom_id res chain seq x y z
N MET A 1 -18.82 1.15 13.81
CA MET A 1 -18.01 0.20 13.01
C MET A 1 -16.65 0.11 13.65
N GLN A 2 -16.03 -1.06 13.59
CA GLN A 2 -14.62 -1.21 13.93
C GLN A 2 -13.82 -0.65 12.75
N THR A 3 -12.91 0.27 13.02
CA THR A 3 -11.99 0.82 12.02
C THR A 3 -10.66 0.09 12.15
N GLY A 4 -10.10 -0.37 11.03
CA GLY A 4 -8.79 -1.01 11.00
C GLY A 4 -8.79 -2.48 11.42
N LEU A 5 -7.67 -3.15 11.16
CA LEU A 5 -7.50 -4.58 11.34
C LEU A 5 -7.13 -4.93 12.78
N THR A 6 -7.65 -6.05 13.29
CA THR A 6 -7.17 -6.64 14.54
C THR A 6 -5.79 -7.29 14.34
N PRO A 7 -4.99 -7.51 15.40
CA PRO A 7 -3.69 -8.18 15.27
C PRO A 7 -3.76 -9.55 14.57
N THR A 8 -4.79 -10.35 14.84
CA THR A 8 -4.99 -11.63 14.18
C THR A 8 -5.32 -11.45 12.70
N GLN A 9 -6.20 -10.52 12.35
CA GLN A 9 -6.53 -10.19 10.97
C GLN A 9 -5.31 -9.68 10.20
N THR A 10 -4.46 -8.86 10.82
CA THR A 10 -3.19 -8.40 10.24
C THR A 10 -2.28 -9.58 9.90
N LEU A 11 -2.09 -10.53 10.82
CA LEU A 11 -1.26 -11.73 10.56
C LEU A 11 -1.85 -12.60 9.44
N SER A 12 -3.17 -12.79 9.41
CA SER A 12 -3.84 -13.52 8.33
C SER A 12 -3.68 -12.82 6.99
N LEU A 13 -3.78 -11.49 6.95
CA LEU A 13 -3.62 -10.71 5.74
C LEU A 13 -2.19 -10.75 5.21
N ILE A 14 -1.17 -10.65 6.07
CA ILE A 14 0.24 -10.83 5.68
C ILE A 14 0.44 -12.18 4.99
N ALA A 15 -0.03 -13.26 5.62
CA ALA A 15 0.12 -14.60 5.08
C ALA A 15 -0.64 -14.79 3.75
N LEU A 16 -1.85 -14.23 3.64
CA LEU A 16 -2.64 -14.26 2.41
C LEU A 16 -1.95 -13.48 1.28
N MET A 17 -1.46 -12.27 1.55
CA MET A 17 -0.74 -11.46 0.57
C MET A 17 0.54 -12.14 0.10
N ASN A 18 1.30 -12.78 0.99
CA ASN A 18 2.49 -13.55 0.60
C ASN A 18 2.18 -14.76 -0.28
N LYS A 19 0.98 -15.36 -0.15
CA LYS A 19 0.53 -16.43 -1.05
C LYS A 19 0.13 -15.88 -2.42
N LEU A 20 -0.51 -14.71 -2.46
CA LEU A 20 -1.04 -14.11 -3.70
C LEU A 20 0.04 -13.40 -4.52
N VAL A 21 0.96 -12.71 -3.85
CA VAL A 21 2.12 -12.02 -4.44
C VAL A 21 3.36 -12.51 -3.67
N PRO A 22 3.88 -13.69 -4.02
CA PRO A 22 5.03 -14.28 -3.36
C PRO A 22 6.32 -13.53 -3.71
N GLY A 23 7.29 -13.61 -2.81
CA GLY A 23 8.63 -13.14 -3.09
C GLY A 23 9.42 -14.13 -3.94
N ASP A 24 10.45 -13.62 -4.59
CA ASP A 24 11.45 -14.35 -5.35
C ASP A 24 12.87 -13.81 -5.03
N ASP A 25 13.85 -14.15 -5.86
CA ASP A 25 15.24 -13.74 -5.67
C ASP A 25 15.45 -12.22 -5.80
N LEU A 26 14.53 -11.50 -6.44
CA LEU A 26 14.64 -10.07 -6.75
C LEU A 26 13.64 -9.21 -5.97
N SER A 27 12.48 -9.76 -5.61
CA SER A 27 11.40 -9.04 -4.94
C SER A 27 10.94 -9.78 -3.68
N PRO A 28 10.81 -9.10 -2.53
CA PRO A 28 10.14 -9.69 -1.38
C PRO A 28 8.64 -9.88 -1.62
N ALA A 29 8.03 -10.74 -0.80
CA ALA A 29 6.59 -10.95 -0.82
C ALA A 29 5.84 -9.67 -0.38
N ALA A 30 4.61 -9.48 -0.89
CA ALA A 30 3.86 -8.25 -0.62
C ALA A 30 3.50 -8.06 0.86
N GLY A 31 3.15 -9.14 1.57
CA GLY A 31 2.87 -9.09 3.00
C GLY A 31 4.12 -8.76 3.82
N ASP A 32 5.26 -9.35 3.47
CA ASP A 32 6.55 -9.08 4.14
C ASP A 32 7.04 -7.64 3.91
N SER A 33 6.58 -7.01 2.82
CA SER A 33 6.92 -5.64 2.41
C SER A 33 5.97 -4.56 2.94
N GLY A 34 5.16 -4.87 3.95
CA GLY A 34 4.25 -3.90 4.57
C GLY A 34 2.84 -3.89 4.00
N GLY A 35 2.44 -4.95 3.28
CA GLY A 35 1.14 -5.01 2.61
C GLY A 35 -0.07 -4.85 3.55
N ALA A 36 -0.01 -5.45 4.74
CA ALA A 36 -1.09 -5.31 5.71
C ALA A 36 -1.13 -3.93 6.36
N GLU A 37 0.04 -3.28 6.54
CA GLU A 37 0.15 -1.91 7.02
C GLU A 37 -0.41 -0.92 6.01
N TYR A 38 -0.16 -1.13 4.72
CA TYR A 38 -0.79 -0.35 3.64
C TYR A 38 -2.32 -0.40 3.72
N VAL A 39 -2.88 -1.62 3.76
CA VAL A 39 -4.33 -1.80 3.87
C VAL A 39 -4.85 -1.17 5.15
N ASN A 40 -4.22 -1.42 6.29
CA ASN A 40 -4.68 -0.87 7.56
C ASN A 40 -4.68 0.66 7.54
N MET A 41 -3.63 1.29 6.99
CA MET A 41 -3.56 2.74 6.87
C MET A 41 -4.70 3.32 6.01
N LEU A 42 -5.05 2.66 4.91
CA LEU A 42 -6.21 3.03 4.10
C LEU A 42 -7.52 2.87 4.88
N LEU A 43 -7.70 1.75 5.58
CA LEU A 43 -8.91 1.48 6.36
C LEU A 43 -9.10 2.46 7.52
N THR A 44 -8.01 3.01 8.06
CA THR A 44 -7.99 3.99 9.15
C THR A 44 -7.65 5.42 8.67
N ALA A 45 -7.76 5.72 7.38
CA ALA A 45 -7.25 6.99 6.84
C ALA A 45 -7.89 8.25 7.48
N PHE A 46 -9.13 8.14 7.97
CA PHE A 46 -9.86 9.22 8.65
C PHE A 46 -9.62 9.32 10.17
N ASP A 47 -8.74 8.49 10.74
CA ASP A 47 -8.29 8.64 12.13
C ASP A 47 -7.24 9.78 12.26
N TYR A 48 -6.83 10.35 11.12
CA TYR A 48 -5.84 11.43 11.00
C TYR A 48 -6.46 12.71 10.43
N ASP A 49 -5.82 13.86 10.71
CA ASP A 49 -6.22 15.18 10.22
C ASP A 49 -4.99 15.96 9.72
N PRO A 50 -4.87 16.27 8.40
CA PRO A 50 -5.75 15.85 7.30
C PRO A 50 -5.79 14.31 7.12
N PRO A 51 -6.85 13.75 6.54
CA PRO A 51 -6.96 12.30 6.37
C PRO A 51 -5.87 11.78 5.42
N HIS A 52 -5.34 10.59 5.73
CA HIS A 52 -4.24 9.97 4.97
C HIS A 52 -4.70 9.35 3.63
N ILE A 53 -5.35 10.15 2.79
CA ILE A 53 -5.86 9.74 1.46
C ILE A 53 -4.86 10.13 0.37
N TRP A 54 -4.47 11.41 0.32
CA TRP A 54 -3.53 11.92 -0.67
C TRP A 54 -2.32 12.52 0.06
N ALA A 55 -1.18 11.84 -0.02
CA ALA A 55 0.09 12.42 0.38
C ALA A 55 0.36 13.60 -0.56
N GLY A 56 0.60 14.79 -0.01
CA GLY A 56 0.82 15.99 -0.80
C GLY A 56 2.27 16.19 -1.18
N GLY A 57 2.51 17.30 -1.88
CA GLY A 57 3.86 17.68 -2.31
C GLY A 57 4.42 16.83 -3.46
N PRO A 58 5.39 17.33 -4.23
CA PRO A 58 5.98 16.59 -5.36
C PRO A 58 7.23 15.77 -5.01
N PHE A 59 7.78 15.88 -3.79
CA PHE A 59 9.04 15.24 -3.41
C PHE A 59 8.97 14.58 -2.01
N SER A 60 9.44 13.34 -1.87
CA SER A 60 9.61 12.68 -0.57
C SER A 60 10.83 13.13 0.21
N GLY A 61 11.83 13.72 -0.46
CA GLY A 61 13.14 14.03 0.15
C GLY A 61 14.06 12.82 0.31
N ARG A 62 13.62 11.58 0.03
CA ARG A 62 14.44 10.35 0.14
C ARG A 62 15.70 10.39 -0.74
N HIS A 63 15.63 11.11 -1.85
CA HIS A 63 16.72 11.28 -2.83
C HIS A 63 17.26 12.72 -2.86
N GLY A 64 17.09 13.48 -1.78
CA GLY A 64 17.42 14.91 -1.70
C GLY A 64 16.24 15.83 -2.06
N GLY A 65 16.43 17.13 -1.87
CA GLY A 65 15.35 18.12 -1.92
C GLY A 65 14.58 18.21 -0.60
N ALA A 66 13.73 19.24 -0.47
CA ALA A 66 12.89 19.40 0.71
C ALA A 66 11.75 18.36 0.69
N ALA A 67 11.67 17.54 1.73
CA ALA A 67 10.59 16.57 1.89
C ALA A 67 9.23 17.29 1.96
N SER A 68 8.24 16.74 1.27
CA SER A 68 6.89 17.31 1.21
C SER A 68 5.77 16.27 1.27
N PHE A 69 6.10 14.97 1.12
CA PHE A 69 5.14 13.85 1.20
C PHE A 69 4.54 13.65 2.60
N GLU A 70 5.09 14.29 3.64
CA GLU A 70 4.49 14.36 4.97
C GLU A 70 3.27 15.30 5.06
N ASN A 71 3.04 16.13 4.04
CA ASN A 71 1.95 17.10 4.02
C ASN A 71 0.72 16.53 3.31
N TRP A 72 -0.15 15.84 4.03
CA TRP A 72 -1.40 15.30 3.50
C TRP A 72 -2.36 16.39 3.03
N LEU A 73 -3.09 16.15 1.94
CA LEU A 73 -4.01 17.14 1.39
C LEU A 73 -5.33 17.20 2.18
N GLU A 74 -5.79 18.43 2.47
CA GLU A 74 -7.15 18.67 2.92
C GLU A 74 -8.14 18.31 1.82
N LEU A 75 -9.15 17.51 2.17
CA LEU A 75 -10.18 17.07 1.24
C LEU A 75 -11.39 18.00 1.26
N GLY A 76 -12.00 18.20 0.09
CA GLY A 76 -13.28 18.88 -0.02
C GLY A 76 -14.42 18.07 0.61
N PRO A 77 -15.57 18.70 0.97
CA PRO A 77 -16.68 18.01 1.62
C PRO A 77 -17.21 16.77 0.86
N TRP A 78 -17.23 16.83 -0.47
CA TRP A 78 -17.69 15.73 -1.32
C TRP A 78 -16.67 14.59 -1.41
N GLU A 79 -15.37 14.91 -1.40
CA GLU A 79 -14.31 13.91 -1.36
C GLU A 79 -14.32 13.19 -0.02
N ILE A 80 -14.51 13.92 1.09
CA ILE A 80 -14.69 13.33 2.42
C ILE A 80 -15.85 12.34 2.42
N LEU A 81 -17.02 12.73 1.88
CA LEU A 81 -18.19 11.86 1.83
C LEU A 81 -17.92 10.59 1.00
N ALA A 82 -17.35 10.74 -0.19
CA ALA A 82 -17.06 9.63 -1.09
C ALA A 82 -16.03 8.66 -0.48
N TRP A 83 -14.94 9.18 0.08
CA TRP A 83 -13.90 8.36 0.68
C TRP A 83 -14.34 7.66 1.96
N LYS A 84 -15.16 8.31 2.80
CA LYS A 84 -15.76 7.65 3.96
C LYS A 84 -16.63 6.47 3.55
N SER A 85 -17.51 6.65 2.56
CA SER A 85 -18.34 5.55 2.04
C SER A 85 -17.48 4.41 1.50
N ARG A 86 -16.44 4.72 0.71
CA ARG A 86 -15.54 3.70 0.17
C ARG A 86 -14.77 2.95 1.25
N ILE A 87 -14.24 3.66 2.24
CA ILE A 87 -13.49 3.04 3.35
C ILE A 87 -14.40 2.22 4.25
N GLU A 88 -15.64 2.64 4.44
CA GLU A 88 -16.66 1.86 5.15
C GLU A 88 -16.91 0.51 4.45
N ASP A 89 -17.11 0.54 3.13
CA ASP A 89 -17.30 -0.67 2.32
C ASP A 89 -16.06 -1.58 2.34
N LEU A 90 -14.85 -0.98 2.29
CA LEU A 90 -13.60 -1.73 2.38
C LEU A 90 -13.42 -2.37 3.76
N ASN A 91 -13.69 -1.66 4.86
CA ASN A 91 -13.61 -2.21 6.21
C ASN A 91 -14.54 -3.44 6.32
N ASN A 92 -15.78 -3.33 5.82
CA ASN A 92 -16.72 -4.44 5.83
C ASN A 92 -16.22 -5.65 5.03
N GLN A 93 -15.67 -5.44 3.83
CA GLN A 93 -15.12 -6.50 2.99
C GLN A 93 -13.91 -7.18 3.63
N TYR A 94 -12.98 -6.40 4.21
CA TYR A 94 -11.80 -6.94 4.87
C TYR A 94 -12.13 -7.73 6.13
N HIS A 95 -13.00 -7.22 7.00
CA HIS A 95 -13.42 -7.96 8.18
C HIS A 95 -14.13 -9.26 7.80
N ALA A 96 -15.13 -9.21 6.92
CA ALA A 96 -15.85 -10.40 6.49
C ALA A 96 -14.94 -11.43 5.80
N GLY A 97 -14.06 -10.97 4.91
CA GLY A 97 -13.12 -11.84 4.20
C GLY A 97 -12.11 -12.48 5.14
N LEU A 98 -11.49 -11.72 6.04
CA LEU A 98 -10.49 -12.24 6.97
C LEU A 98 -11.10 -13.14 8.04
N ASP A 99 -12.30 -12.84 8.53
CA ASP A 99 -13.00 -13.67 9.52
C ASP A 99 -13.45 -15.02 8.92
N SER A 100 -13.58 -15.10 7.58
CA SER A 100 -13.92 -16.33 6.87
C SER A 100 -12.72 -17.29 6.63
N LEU A 101 -11.48 -16.81 6.76
CA LEU A 101 -10.27 -17.57 6.38
C LEU A 101 -10.03 -18.83 7.23
N GLY A 102 -10.60 -18.95 8.43
CA GLY A 102 -10.31 -20.08 9.32
C GLY A 102 -8.81 -20.24 9.66
N PRO A 103 -8.43 -21.28 10.43
CA PRO A 103 -7.05 -21.46 10.89
C PRO A 103 -6.06 -21.90 9.79
N GLU A 104 -6.54 -22.43 8.66
CA GLU A 104 -5.69 -22.94 7.57
C GLU A 104 -5.61 -21.99 6.36
N LEU A 105 -6.16 -20.77 6.46
CA LEU A 105 -6.36 -19.86 5.31
C LEU A 105 -7.17 -20.56 4.20
N ALA A 106 -8.37 -21.01 4.55
CA ALA A 106 -9.35 -21.63 3.67
C ALA A 106 -9.64 -20.80 2.42
N GLU A 107 -10.24 -21.43 1.40
CA GLU A 107 -10.63 -20.78 0.16
C GLU A 107 -11.48 -19.53 0.42
N ILE A 108 -11.01 -18.38 -0.08
CA ILE A 108 -11.71 -17.11 -0.06
C ILE A 108 -12.56 -16.95 -1.32
N SER A 109 -13.54 -16.03 -1.29
CA SER A 109 -14.30 -15.70 -2.50
C SER A 109 -13.38 -15.09 -3.57
N ASP A 110 -13.76 -15.25 -4.83
CA ASP A 110 -12.99 -14.69 -5.96
C ASP A 110 -12.89 -13.16 -5.85
N GLU A 111 -13.96 -12.50 -5.38
CA GLU A 111 -14.02 -11.05 -5.18
C GLU A 111 -13.06 -10.60 -4.08
N PHE A 112 -13.01 -11.30 -2.95
CA PHE A 112 -12.06 -10.97 -1.88
C PHE A 112 -10.62 -11.25 -2.31
N ARG A 113 -10.39 -12.32 -3.08
CA ARG A 113 -9.07 -12.61 -3.66
C ARG A 113 -8.60 -11.49 -4.58
N GLU A 114 -9.46 -11.03 -5.48
CA GLU A 114 -9.15 -9.93 -6.40
C GLU A 114 -8.86 -8.62 -5.66
N LEU A 115 -9.66 -8.31 -4.64
CA LEU A 115 -9.43 -7.15 -3.77
C LEU A 115 -8.06 -7.22 -3.09
N VAL A 116 -7.74 -8.33 -2.43
CA VAL A 116 -6.46 -8.48 -1.71
C VAL A 116 -5.29 -8.49 -2.68
N PHE A 117 -5.41 -9.15 -3.84
CA PHE A 117 -4.36 -9.13 -4.86
C PHE A 117 -4.09 -7.71 -5.38
N THR A 118 -5.15 -6.94 -5.64
CA THR A 118 -5.03 -5.55 -6.08
C THR A 118 -4.27 -4.72 -5.06
N HIS A 119 -4.71 -4.74 -3.79
CA HIS A 119 -4.04 -3.99 -2.73
C HIS A 119 -2.64 -4.53 -2.40
N ALA A 120 -2.35 -5.81 -2.63
CA ALA A 120 -1.00 -6.36 -2.49
C ALA A 120 -0.04 -5.76 -3.54
N CYS A 121 -0.49 -5.65 -4.79
CA CYS A 121 0.27 -4.99 -5.85
C CYS A 121 0.44 -3.49 -5.59
N GLU A 122 -0.63 -2.79 -5.19
CA GLU A 122 -0.58 -1.38 -4.82
C GLU A 122 0.36 -1.14 -3.65
N ALA A 123 0.31 -2.00 -2.62
CA ALA A 123 1.21 -1.92 -1.48
C ALA A 123 2.66 -2.17 -1.89
N LEU A 124 2.95 -3.18 -2.72
CA LEU A 124 4.33 -3.54 -3.06
C LEU A 124 4.99 -2.53 -4.00
N TYR A 125 4.24 -1.96 -4.95
CA TYR A 125 4.80 -1.09 -6.00
C TYR A 125 4.42 0.39 -5.85
N GLY A 126 3.55 0.73 -4.89
CA GLY A 126 3.17 2.10 -4.56
C GLY A 126 4.24 2.86 -3.77
N ASP A 127 3.96 4.13 -3.44
CA ASP A 127 4.87 4.91 -2.61
C ASP A 127 4.86 4.42 -1.15
N PRO A 128 6.03 4.22 -0.53
CA PRO A 128 6.11 3.72 0.85
C PRO A 128 5.53 4.68 1.90
N VAL A 129 5.24 5.94 1.56
CA VAL A 129 4.46 6.85 2.43
C VAL A 129 3.11 6.25 2.81
N TYR A 130 2.57 5.35 1.98
CA TYR A 130 1.32 4.67 2.25
C TYR A 130 1.46 3.40 3.12
N GLY A 131 2.65 3.12 3.67
CA GLY A 131 2.89 2.02 4.61
C GLY A 131 3.34 0.70 3.97
N GLY A 132 3.09 0.52 2.67
CA GLY A 132 3.62 -0.59 1.86
C GLY A 132 5.03 -0.32 1.36
N ASN A 133 5.48 -1.13 0.40
CA ASN A 133 6.76 -1.01 -0.31
C ASN A 133 7.93 -0.70 0.63
N ARG A 134 7.95 -1.39 1.77
CA ARG A 134 8.90 -1.13 2.86
C ARG A 134 10.33 -1.18 2.32
N GLU A 135 11.15 -0.22 2.75
CA GLU A 135 12.54 -0.07 2.26
C GLU A 135 12.64 0.12 0.74
N MET A 136 11.54 0.52 0.08
CA MET A 136 11.43 0.64 -1.38
C MET A 136 11.70 -0.68 -2.10
N SER A 137 11.43 -1.81 -1.45
CA SER A 137 11.83 -3.12 -1.93
C SER A 137 11.23 -3.50 -3.29
N GLY A 138 9.96 -3.20 -3.52
CA GLY A 138 9.30 -3.43 -4.80
C GLY A 138 9.86 -2.53 -5.90
N TRP A 139 10.24 -1.29 -5.55
CA TRP A 139 10.90 -0.37 -6.48
C TRP A 139 12.31 -0.83 -6.85
N LEU A 140 13.11 -1.25 -5.86
CA LEU A 140 14.44 -1.80 -6.07
C LEU A 140 14.40 -3.05 -6.94
N ALA A 141 13.40 -3.92 -6.75
CA ALA A 141 13.22 -5.14 -7.53
C ALA A 141 13.01 -4.88 -9.02
N ILE A 142 12.38 -3.76 -9.39
CA ILE A 142 12.06 -3.40 -10.78
C ILE A 142 12.97 -2.30 -11.34
N ASP A 143 14.06 -1.96 -10.63
CA ASP A 143 14.96 -0.85 -10.96
C ASP A 143 14.25 0.51 -11.11
N TYR A 144 13.14 0.70 -10.38
CA TYR A 144 12.50 1.99 -10.27
C TYR A 144 13.24 2.83 -9.23
N ARG A 145 13.85 3.93 -9.66
CA ARG A 145 14.66 4.84 -8.83
C ARG A 145 13.83 5.68 -7.84
N GLY A 146 12.54 5.40 -7.72
CA GLY A 146 11.62 6.12 -6.87
C GLY A 146 11.27 7.52 -7.38
N ASP A 147 10.75 8.34 -6.48
CA ASP A 147 10.30 9.71 -6.69
C ASP A 147 11.46 10.73 -6.79
N SER A 148 12.59 10.32 -7.35
CA SER A 148 13.64 11.24 -7.77
C SER A 148 13.18 12.01 -9.02
N GLN A 149 13.38 13.33 -9.08
CA GLN A 149 13.42 13.96 -10.40
C GLN A 149 14.57 13.31 -11.17
N PRO A 150 14.35 12.81 -12.39
CA PRO A 150 15.46 12.31 -13.17
C PRO A 150 16.45 13.46 -13.35
N SER A 151 17.63 13.33 -12.76
CA SER A 151 18.80 13.85 -13.45
C SER A 151 18.78 13.10 -14.77
N GLY A 152 18.54 13.80 -15.88
CA GLY A 152 18.41 13.14 -17.18
C GLY A 152 19.58 12.16 -17.38
N TYR A 153 19.34 11.03 -18.05
CA TYR A 153 20.40 10.07 -18.31
C TYR A 153 21.51 10.75 -19.13
N SER A 154 22.75 10.57 -18.72
CA SER A 154 23.89 10.94 -19.56
C SER A 154 23.93 10.07 -20.81
N ASP A 155 24.51 10.57 -21.90
CA ASP A 155 24.70 9.79 -23.14
C ASP A 155 25.41 8.45 -22.87
N GLN A 156 26.30 8.41 -21.88
CA GLN A 156 27.03 7.20 -21.49
C GLN A 156 26.12 6.15 -20.84
N GLU A 157 25.19 6.56 -19.98
CA GLU A 157 24.21 5.66 -19.34
C GLU A 157 23.19 5.11 -20.35
N VAL A 158 22.88 5.86 -21.41
CA VAL A 158 21.96 5.42 -22.47
C VAL A 158 22.67 4.52 -23.50
N SER A 159 23.94 4.80 -23.81
CA SER A 159 24.66 4.13 -24.90
C SER A 159 25.34 2.82 -24.49
N ALA A 160 25.46 2.55 -23.19
CA ALA A 160 26.08 1.34 -22.66
C ALA A 160 25.26 0.81 -21.45
N PRO A 161 24.10 0.18 -21.71
CA PRO A 161 23.24 -0.38 -20.67
C PRO A 161 23.86 -1.59 -19.96
#